data_AF-A0A9E2I449-F1
#
_entry.id   AF-A0A9E2I449-F1
#
_cell.length_a   1.000
_cell.length_b   1.000
_cell.length_c   1.000
_cell.angle_alpha   90.00
_cell.angle_beta   90.00
_cell.angle_gamma   90.00
#
_symmetry.space_group_name_H-M   'P 1'
#
loop_
_entity.id
_entity.type
_entity.pdbx_description
1 polymer ?
#
loop_
_entity_poly.entity_id
_entity_poly.type
_entity_poly.pdbx_seq_one_letter_code
_entity_poly.pdbx_strand_id
1 'polypeptide(L)'
;MKSRDGKRTEEFGLWLTRYLRGDSQYFVFYDHGIKQEDQNVAAIKGFYGHQVANKNRLADIDVMVVNNDTDEVILLIEVEERGMPPKKLLGDVFATLMCNRFAVRIDKEQKYFNISPETRLIVCGVVPGQGDGQDKIINVITPRLREFGVPDDTIQIDKIKFVFGEDISGMIEELKSETKNVFAIN
;
A
#
# COMPACT_ATOMS: atom_id res chain seq x y z
N MET A 1 25.19 -0.20 11.24
CA MET A 1 24.16 -1.26 11.29
C MET A 1 22.86 -0.62 10.81
N LYS A 2 22.46 -0.80 9.55
CA LYS A 2 21.18 -0.29 9.05
C LYS A 2 20.06 -1.04 9.79
N SER A 3 19.05 -0.32 10.28
CA SER A 3 17.94 -0.90 11.05
C SER A 3 17.22 -1.98 10.25
N ARG A 4 16.65 -2.98 10.95
CA ARG A 4 15.86 -4.09 10.41
C ARG A 4 14.50 -3.65 9.79
N ASP A 5 14.34 -2.37 9.48
CA ASP A 5 13.08 -1.79 9.02
C ASP A 5 12.89 -2.06 7.53
N GLY A 6 11.75 -2.67 7.17
CA GLY A 6 11.36 -2.93 5.77
C GLY A 6 11.74 -4.32 5.25
N LYS A 7 12.30 -5.19 6.09
CA LYS A 7 12.68 -6.55 5.66
C LYS A 7 11.45 -7.39 5.30
N ARG A 8 10.35 -7.24 6.03
CA ARG A 8 9.11 -7.98 5.76
C ARG A 8 8.36 -7.37 4.60
N THR A 9 8.42 -6.05 4.43
CA THR A 9 7.95 -5.38 3.20
C THR A 9 8.68 -5.93 1.97
N GLU A 10 10.02 -6.04 2.01
CA GLU A 10 10.82 -6.65 0.94
C GLU A 10 10.42 -8.12 0.67
N GLU A 11 10.37 -8.96 1.71
CA GLU A 11 9.98 -10.37 1.59
C GLU A 11 8.57 -10.54 1.02
N PHE A 12 7.64 -9.67 1.41
CA PHE A 12 6.27 -9.66 0.91
C PHE A 12 6.21 -9.19 -0.54
N GLY A 13 6.90 -8.11 -0.92
CA GLY A 13 6.98 -7.61 -2.30
C GLY A 13 7.55 -8.67 -3.25
N LEU A 14 8.61 -9.38 -2.83
CA LEU A 14 9.18 -10.51 -3.55
C LEU A 14 8.19 -11.67 -3.69
N TRP A 15 7.48 -12.02 -2.62
CA TRP A 15 6.44 -13.04 -2.66
C TRP A 15 5.34 -12.66 -3.64
N LEU A 16 4.84 -11.43 -3.59
CA LEU A 16 3.74 -10.94 -4.42
C LEU A 16 4.14 -10.93 -5.91
N THR A 17 5.37 -10.49 -6.20
CA THR A 17 5.96 -10.54 -7.54
C THR A 17 5.98 -11.97 -8.09
N ARG A 18 6.35 -12.96 -7.26
CA ARG A 18 6.33 -14.38 -7.66
C ARG A 18 4.91 -14.92 -7.82
N TYR A 19 4.01 -14.52 -6.94
CA TYR A 19 2.61 -14.94 -6.97
C TYR A 19 1.90 -14.50 -8.26
N LEU A 20 2.13 -13.25 -8.69
CA LEU A 20 1.51 -12.67 -9.89
C LEU A 20 2.28 -12.92 -11.18
N ARG A 21 3.41 -13.64 -11.15
CA ARG A 21 4.28 -13.84 -12.32
C ARG A 21 3.58 -14.54 -13.50
N GLY A 22 2.54 -15.32 -13.22
CA GLY A 22 1.72 -15.98 -14.25
C GLY A 22 0.82 -15.02 -15.03
N ASP A 23 0.52 -13.85 -14.47
CA ASP A 23 -0.37 -12.84 -15.03
C ASP A 23 0.45 -11.66 -15.54
N SER A 24 0.87 -11.73 -16.81
CA SER A 24 1.74 -10.71 -17.42
C SER A 24 1.17 -9.28 -17.41
N GLN A 25 -0.14 -9.14 -17.20
CA GLN A 25 -0.82 -7.85 -17.06
C GLN A 25 -0.40 -7.11 -15.78
N TYR A 26 0.01 -7.82 -14.71
CA TYR A 26 0.30 -7.20 -13.43
C TYR A 26 1.79 -7.01 -13.21
N PHE A 27 2.16 -5.83 -12.73
CA PHE A 27 3.53 -5.52 -12.31
C PHE A 27 3.54 -5.00 -10.87
N VAL A 28 4.51 -5.46 -10.09
CA VAL A 28 4.62 -5.13 -8.66
C VAL A 28 5.82 -4.20 -8.44
N PHE A 29 5.60 -3.10 -7.73
CA PHE A 29 6.65 -2.25 -7.19
C PHE A 29 6.65 -2.35 -5.67
N TYR A 30 7.82 -2.26 -5.06
CA TYR A 30 7.96 -2.14 -3.60
C TYR A 30 9.20 -1.31 -3.25
N ASP A 31 9.17 -0.58 -2.14
CA ASP A 31 10.15 0.47 -1.86
C ASP A 31 11.39 -0.01 -1.07
N HIS A 32 11.30 -1.20 -0.46
CA HIS A 32 12.36 -1.83 0.32
C HIS A 32 13.05 -2.99 -0.44
N GLY A 33 14.38 -2.91 -0.58
CA GLY A 33 15.21 -3.96 -1.17
C GLY A 33 16.48 -3.42 -1.82
N ILE A 34 17.21 -4.28 -2.55
CA ILE A 34 18.41 -3.88 -3.30
C ILE A 34 18.04 -3.64 -4.76
N LYS A 35 17.91 -2.37 -5.16
CA LYS A 35 17.53 -1.96 -6.52
C LYS A 35 18.43 -2.52 -7.64
N GLN A 36 19.69 -2.80 -7.33
CA GLN A 36 20.64 -3.40 -8.27
C GLN A 36 20.35 -4.89 -8.54
N GLU A 37 19.61 -5.55 -7.64
CA GLU A 37 19.32 -6.99 -7.70
C GLU A 37 17.89 -7.25 -8.20
N ASP A 38 16.97 -6.31 -7.98
CA ASP A 38 15.58 -6.43 -8.41
C ASP A 38 15.03 -5.11 -8.99
N GLN A 39 14.55 -5.17 -10.24
CA GLN A 39 13.97 -4.05 -10.97
C GLN A 39 12.61 -3.60 -10.41
N ASN A 40 11.95 -4.46 -9.62
CA ASN A 40 10.68 -4.18 -8.96
C ASN A 40 10.88 -3.26 -7.74
N VAL A 41 12.12 -3.11 -7.26
CA VAL A 41 12.46 -2.20 -6.14
C VAL A 41 12.49 -0.74 -6.62
N ALA A 42 11.48 0.04 -6.24
CA ALA A 42 11.38 1.44 -6.56
C ALA A 42 10.61 2.22 -5.49
N ALA A 43 11.05 3.45 -5.21
CA ALA A 43 10.29 4.33 -4.34
C ALA A 43 8.97 4.74 -5.01
N ILE A 44 7.85 4.41 -4.38
CA ILE A 44 6.51 4.69 -4.87
C ILE A 44 6.02 5.98 -4.23
N LYS A 45 5.70 6.98 -5.06
CA LYS A 45 5.35 8.33 -4.62
C LYS A 45 3.89 8.62 -4.95
N GLY A 46 3.04 8.76 -3.93
CA GLY A 46 1.68 9.27 -4.06
C GLY A 46 1.68 10.79 -4.12
N PHE A 47 0.92 11.36 -5.05
CA PHE A 47 0.85 12.80 -5.24
C PHE A 47 -0.51 13.25 -5.79
N TYR A 48 -0.77 14.56 -5.71
CA TYR A 48 -1.93 15.19 -6.34
C TYR A 48 -1.54 16.06 -7.53
N GLY A 49 -2.15 15.84 -8.69
CA GLY A 49 -1.93 16.58 -9.93
C GLY A 49 -1.33 15.73 -11.05
N HIS A 50 -0.71 16.35 -12.06
CA HIS A 50 -0.27 15.63 -13.27
C HIS A 50 1.18 15.15 -13.25
N GLN A 51 2.06 15.82 -12.50
CA GLN A 51 3.48 15.49 -12.39
C GLN A 51 3.91 15.51 -10.93
N VAL A 52 4.83 14.63 -10.57
CA VAL A 52 5.34 14.52 -9.20
C VAL A 52 6.39 15.59 -8.93
N ALA A 53 6.21 16.33 -7.84
CA ALA A 53 7.16 17.31 -7.31
C ALA A 53 7.10 17.31 -5.78
N ASN A 54 8.09 17.90 -5.11
CA ASN A 54 8.11 17.92 -3.64
C ASN A 54 6.89 18.63 -3.02
N LYS A 55 6.32 19.63 -3.71
CA LYS A 55 5.19 20.42 -3.21
C LYS A 55 3.84 19.69 -3.22
N ASN A 56 3.71 18.64 -4.04
CA ASN A 56 2.47 17.91 -4.23
C ASN A 56 2.59 16.41 -3.94
N ARG A 57 3.78 15.95 -3.52
CA ARG A 57 3.97 14.61 -2.96
C ARG A 57 3.38 14.55 -1.56
N LEU A 58 2.53 13.57 -1.33
CA LEU A 58 1.74 13.43 -0.10
C LEU A 58 2.01 12.11 0.63
N ALA A 59 2.27 11.03 -0.11
CA ALA A 59 2.48 9.70 0.45
C ALA A 59 3.72 9.02 -0.16
N ASP A 60 4.33 8.13 0.62
CA ASP A 60 5.35 7.18 0.21
C ASP A 60 4.78 5.79 0.52
N ILE A 61 4.53 4.99 -0.52
CA ILE A 61 3.84 3.69 -0.39
C ILE A 61 4.86 2.55 -0.35
N ASP A 62 4.62 1.58 0.52
CA ASP A 62 5.47 0.39 0.66
C ASP A 62 5.39 -0.56 -0.55
N VAL A 63 4.18 -0.90 -1.01
CA VAL A 63 3.96 -1.82 -2.16
C VAL A 63 2.84 -1.32 -3.06
N MET A 64 3.03 -1.44 -4.37
CA MET A 64 2.04 -1.07 -5.39
C MET A 64 1.97 -2.14 -6.48
N VAL A 65 0.77 -2.59 -6.83
CA VAL A 65 0.50 -3.42 -8.01
C VAL A 65 -0.19 -2.56 -9.06
N VAL A 66 0.33 -2.59 -10.28
CA VAL A 66 -0.24 -1.88 -11.42
C VAL A 66 -0.66 -2.85 -12.51
N ASN A 67 -1.64 -2.46 -13.31
CA ASN A 67 -1.89 -3.05 -14.61
C ASN A 67 -0.98 -2.36 -15.64
N ASN A 68 -0.08 -3.13 -16.24
CA ASN A 68 0.91 -2.63 -17.18
C ASN A 68 0.33 -2.33 -18.58
N ASP A 69 -0.89 -2.80 -18.87
CA ASP A 69 -1.58 -2.52 -20.12
C ASP A 69 -2.39 -1.21 -20.05
N THR A 70 -2.86 -0.83 -18.86
CA THR A 70 -3.70 0.37 -18.65
C THR A 70 -3.03 1.50 -17.87
N ASP A 71 -1.83 1.28 -17.32
CA ASP A 71 -1.14 2.19 -16.39
C ASP A 71 -2.02 2.57 -15.17
N GLU A 72 -2.87 1.65 -14.72
CA GLU A 72 -3.73 1.83 -13.55
C GLU A 72 -3.16 1.13 -12.31
N VAL A 73 -3.33 1.77 -11.16
CA VAL A 73 -3.04 1.17 -9.86
C VAL A 73 -4.17 0.21 -9.50
N ILE A 74 -3.84 -1.05 -9.26
CA ILE A 74 -4.80 -2.08 -8.83
C ILE A 74 -4.84 -2.17 -7.31
N LEU A 75 -3.67 -2.19 -6.68
CA LEU A 75 -3.53 -2.39 -5.25
C LEU A 75 -2.38 -1.55 -4.70
N LEU A 76 -2.63 -0.87 -3.59
CA LEU A 76 -1.62 -0.24 -2.74
C LEU A 76 -1.62 -0.93 -1.39
N ILE A 77 -0.44 -1.06 -0.79
CA ILE A 77 -0.28 -1.66 0.53
C ILE A 77 0.69 -0.82 1.34
N GLU A 78 0.29 -0.50 2.56
CA GLU A 78 1.16 0.05 3.61
C GLU A 78 1.37 -1.01 4.69
N VAL A 79 2.62 -1.23 5.08
CA VAL A 79 3.07 -2.28 5.98
C VAL A 79 3.83 -1.67 7.17
N GLU A 80 3.12 -1.51 8.28
CA GLU A 80 3.78 -1.14 9.54
C GLU A 80 4.33 -2.39 10.24
N GLU A 81 5.61 -2.66 10.05
CA GLU A 81 6.29 -3.79 10.70
C GLU A 81 6.40 -3.66 12.23
N ARG A 82 6.27 -2.44 12.74
CA ARG A 82 6.31 -2.13 14.17
C ARG A 82 4.89 -1.96 14.71
N GLY A 83 4.76 -1.69 16.01
CA GLY A 83 3.45 -1.37 16.56
C GLY A 83 2.82 -0.19 15.80
N MET A 84 1.56 -0.33 15.36
CA MET A 84 0.85 0.68 14.59
C MET A 84 -0.01 1.57 15.51
N PRO A 85 0.48 2.75 15.95
CA PRO A 85 -0.35 3.65 16.73
C PRO A 85 -1.45 4.25 15.85
N PRO A 86 -2.66 4.49 16.40
CA PRO A 86 -3.79 5.02 15.64
C PRO A 86 -3.51 6.29 14.84
N LYS A 87 -2.64 7.17 15.34
CA LYS A 87 -2.26 8.40 14.65
C LYS A 87 -1.46 8.14 13.37
N LYS A 88 -0.60 7.11 13.36
CA LYS A 88 0.19 6.74 12.19
C LYS A 88 -0.72 6.17 11.11
N LEU A 89 -1.56 5.20 11.47
CA LEU A 89 -2.61 4.65 10.60
C LEU A 89 -3.43 5.76 9.91
N LEU A 90 -3.95 6.71 10.68
CA LEU A 90 -4.74 7.82 10.13
C LEU A 90 -3.91 8.68 9.18
N GLY A 91 -2.65 8.96 9.51
CA GLY A 91 -1.73 9.69 8.66
C GLY A 91 -1.54 9.02 7.30
N ASP A 92 -1.25 7.72 7.30
CA ASP A 92 -0.98 6.94 6.08
C ASP A 92 -2.24 6.84 5.20
N VAL A 93 -3.40 6.57 5.83
CA VAL A 93 -4.70 6.55 5.13
C VAL A 93 -5.00 7.92 4.50
N PHE A 94 -4.96 9.01 5.27
CA PHE A 94 -5.33 10.32 4.74
C PHE A 94 -4.33 10.84 3.71
N ALA A 95 -3.04 10.61 3.89
CA ALA A 95 -2.03 10.97 2.91
C ALA A 95 -2.31 10.28 1.56
N THR A 96 -2.64 8.99 1.60
CA THR A 96 -2.95 8.20 0.41
C THR A 96 -4.27 8.61 -0.24
N LEU A 97 -5.33 8.85 0.55
CA LEU A 97 -6.63 9.31 0.06
C LEU A 97 -6.57 10.70 -0.61
N MET A 98 -5.57 11.51 -0.29
CA MET A 98 -5.38 12.82 -0.93
C MET A 98 -4.59 12.74 -2.25
N CYS A 99 -4.12 11.54 -2.62
CA CYS A 99 -3.42 11.33 -3.89
C CYS A 99 -4.43 11.00 -4.99
N ASN A 100 -4.21 11.52 -6.20
CA ASN A 100 -4.95 11.09 -7.40
C ASN A 100 -4.08 10.31 -8.39
N ARG A 101 -2.76 10.25 -8.14
CA ARG A 101 -1.79 9.53 -8.97
C ARG A 101 -0.62 9.00 -8.16
N PHE A 102 0.05 8.00 -8.72
CA PHE A 102 1.27 7.42 -8.19
C PHE A 102 2.38 7.44 -9.22
N ALA A 103 3.63 7.52 -8.76
CA ALA A 103 4.78 7.53 -9.65
C ALA A 103 5.94 6.72 -9.09
N VAL A 104 6.68 6.08 -9.99
CA VAL A 104 7.92 5.35 -9.70
C VAL A 104 9.01 5.83 -10.65
N ARG A 105 10.27 5.71 -10.23
CA ARG A 105 11.42 6.03 -11.08
C ARG A 105 12.22 4.78 -11.46
N ILE A 106 12.16 4.43 -12.74
CA ILE A 106 12.85 3.27 -13.33
C ILE A 106 13.88 3.81 -14.33
N ASP A 107 15.15 3.43 -14.20
CA ASP A 107 16.21 3.82 -15.14
C ASP A 107 16.28 5.30 -15.53
N LYS A 108 16.00 6.17 -14.55
CA LYS A 108 15.92 7.66 -14.65
C LYS A 108 14.67 8.20 -15.33
N GLU A 109 13.79 7.35 -15.84
CA GLU A 109 12.48 7.75 -16.32
C GLU A 109 11.45 7.70 -15.19
N GLN A 110 10.56 8.69 -15.20
CA GLN A 110 9.44 8.76 -14.26
C GLN A 110 8.22 8.15 -14.93
N LYS A 111 7.75 7.02 -14.41
CA LYS A 111 6.46 6.43 -14.80
C LYS A 111 5.36 6.91 -13.87
N TYR A 112 4.16 7.07 -14.42
CA TYR A 112 2.99 7.58 -13.74
C TYR A 112 1.84 6.59 -13.88
N PHE A 113 1.10 6.40 -12.82
CA PHE A 113 -0.05 5.50 -12.76
C PHE A 113 -1.27 6.23 -12.24
N ASN A 114 -2.42 5.93 -12.84
CA ASN A 114 -3.69 6.52 -12.46
C ASN A 114 -4.40 5.65 -11.43
N ILE A 115 -5.16 6.29 -10.56
CA ILE A 115 -6.14 5.61 -9.72
C ILE A 115 -7.37 5.32 -10.57
N SER A 116 -7.99 4.16 -10.34
CA SER A 116 -9.29 3.81 -10.90
C SER A 116 -10.30 3.58 -9.77
N PRO A 117 -11.61 3.54 -10.07
CA PRO A 117 -12.63 3.18 -9.07
C PRO A 117 -12.41 1.80 -8.43
N GLU A 118 -11.58 0.94 -9.04
CA GLU A 118 -11.25 -0.39 -8.52
C GLU A 118 -9.92 -0.44 -7.77
N THR A 119 -9.16 0.65 -7.72
CA THR A 119 -7.94 0.72 -6.90
C THR A 119 -8.27 0.43 -5.44
N ARG A 120 -7.58 -0.55 -4.86
CA ARG A 120 -7.72 -0.93 -3.45
C ARG A 120 -6.53 -0.47 -2.64
N LEU A 121 -6.78 -0.18 -1.36
CA LEU A 121 -5.75 0.12 -0.39
C LEU A 121 -5.84 -0.88 0.76
N ILE A 122 -4.74 -1.57 1.06
CA ILE A 122 -4.62 -2.36 2.28
C ILE A 122 -3.64 -1.65 3.22
N VAL A 123 -4.10 -1.27 4.40
CA VAL A 123 -3.20 -0.76 5.45
C VAL A 123 -3.07 -1.83 6.52
N CYS A 124 -1.85 -2.31 6.72
CA CYS A 124 -1.58 -3.41 7.63
C CYS A 124 -0.53 -3.06 8.68
N GLY A 125 -0.69 -3.63 9.87
CA GLY A 125 0.21 -3.31 10.97
C GLY A 125 0.10 -4.27 12.15
N VAL A 126 1.15 -4.27 12.96
CA VAL A 126 1.14 -5.03 14.22
C VAL A 126 0.42 -4.22 15.28
N VAL A 127 -0.64 -4.81 15.85
CA VAL A 127 -1.36 -4.23 16.99
C VAL A 127 -1.30 -5.26 18.11
N PRO A 128 -0.53 -5.02 19.19
CA PRO A 128 -0.44 -5.97 20.28
C PRO A 128 -1.83 -6.33 20.82
N GLY A 129 -2.11 -7.61 21.02
CA GLY A 129 -3.41 -8.08 21.54
C GLY A 129 -3.70 -7.63 22.98
N GLN A 130 -2.76 -6.98 23.67
CA GLN A 130 -2.97 -6.38 24.98
C GLN A 130 -3.31 -4.88 24.85
N GLY A 131 -4.49 -4.49 25.34
CA GLY A 131 -4.98 -3.12 25.41
C GLY A 131 -5.99 -2.77 24.30
N ASP A 132 -6.53 -1.54 24.33
CA ASP A 132 -7.68 -1.15 23.50
C ASP A 132 -7.29 -0.68 22.09
N GLY A 133 -6.07 -0.98 21.63
CA GLY A 133 -5.52 -0.43 20.38
C GLY A 133 -6.30 -0.90 19.15
N GLN A 134 -6.52 -2.22 19.05
CA GLN A 134 -7.24 -2.84 17.94
C GLN A 134 -8.72 -2.44 17.98
N ASP A 135 -9.34 -2.47 19.16
CA ASP A 135 -10.72 -2.04 19.35
C ASP A 135 -10.93 -0.57 18.98
N LYS A 136 -9.99 0.32 19.34
CA LYS A 136 -10.06 1.72 18.94
C LYS A 136 -9.98 1.89 17.43
N ILE A 137 -9.14 1.11 16.76
CA ILE A 137 -9.07 1.17 15.29
C ILE A 137 -10.38 0.67 14.68
N ILE A 138 -10.82 -0.53 15.05
CA ILE A 138 -11.98 -1.20 14.43
C ILE A 138 -13.30 -0.52 14.79
N ASN A 139 -13.51 -0.15 16.06
CA ASN A 139 -14.81 0.30 16.55
C ASN A 139 -14.95 1.82 16.60
N VAL A 140 -13.84 2.59 16.55
CA VAL A 140 -13.90 4.06 16.60
C VAL A 140 -13.40 4.69 15.31
N ILE A 141 -12.26 4.25 14.79
CA ILE A 141 -11.62 4.90 13.63
C ILE A 141 -12.26 4.46 12.32
N THR A 142 -12.35 3.15 12.06
CA THR A 142 -12.89 2.64 10.79
C THR A 142 -14.32 3.13 10.50
N PRO A 143 -15.27 3.15 11.46
CA PRO A 143 -16.61 3.67 11.22
C PRO A 143 -16.60 5.15 10.84
N ARG A 144 -15.80 5.95 11.55
CA ARG A 144 -15.67 7.39 11.26
C ARG A 144 -14.97 7.67 9.93
N LEU A 145 -13.98 6.86 9.55
CA LEU A 145 -13.33 7.01 8.25
C LEU A 145 -14.35 6.90 7.11
N ARG A 146 -15.31 5.98 7.21
CA ARG A 146 -16.38 5.79 6.21
C ARG A 146 -17.34 6.97 6.06
N GLU A 147 -17.34 7.91 7.01
CA GLU A 147 -18.16 9.12 6.94
C GLU A 147 -17.48 10.25 6.14
N PHE A 148 -16.19 10.13 5.82
CA PHE A 148 -15.48 11.15 5.04
C PHE A 148 -15.84 11.03 3.56
N GLY A 149 -16.15 12.18 2.94
CA GLY A 149 -16.19 12.28 1.49
C GLY A 149 -14.78 12.47 0.93
N VAL A 150 -14.46 11.75 -0.14
CA VAL A 150 -13.23 11.92 -0.91
C VAL A 150 -13.59 12.29 -2.36
N PRO A 151 -12.71 13.01 -3.09
CA PRO A 151 -12.94 13.31 -4.50
C PRO A 151 -13.04 12.03 -5.35
N ASP A 152 -13.80 12.08 -6.44
CA ASP A 152 -14.00 10.94 -7.35
C ASP A 152 -12.71 10.48 -8.04
N ASP A 153 -11.68 11.33 -8.11
CA ASP A 153 -10.37 11.02 -8.68
C ASP A 153 -9.37 10.43 -7.67
N THR A 154 -9.86 9.98 -6.51
CA THR A 154 -9.05 9.39 -5.44
C THR A 154 -9.54 7.98 -5.08
N ILE A 155 -8.80 7.29 -4.22
CA ILE A 155 -9.20 5.97 -3.73
C ILE A 155 -10.48 6.12 -2.91
N GLN A 156 -11.49 5.31 -3.24
CA GLN A 156 -12.75 5.32 -2.52
C GLN A 156 -12.57 4.66 -1.14
N ILE A 157 -13.16 5.25 -0.10
CA ILE A 157 -12.93 4.81 1.29
C ILE A 157 -13.42 3.37 1.52
N ASP A 158 -14.47 2.94 0.81
CA ASP A 158 -14.99 1.57 0.88
C ASP A 158 -14.04 0.53 0.28
N LYS A 159 -13.04 0.96 -0.52
CA LYS A 159 -11.97 0.12 -1.07
C LYS A 159 -10.76 -0.01 -0.13
N ILE A 160 -10.82 0.58 1.07
CA ILE A 160 -9.79 0.44 2.09
C ILE A 160 -10.07 -0.79 2.97
N LYS A 161 -9.06 -1.65 3.09
CA LYS A 161 -9.05 -2.78 4.01
C LYS A 161 -7.97 -2.58 5.06
N PHE A 162 -8.31 -2.91 6.30
CA PHE A 162 -7.35 -2.94 7.40
C PHE A 162 -7.01 -4.38 7.75
N VAL A 163 -5.72 -4.68 7.91
CA VAL A 163 -5.21 -6.01 8.28
C VAL A 163 -4.31 -5.89 9.50
N PHE A 164 -4.71 -6.48 10.62
CA PHE A 164 -3.95 -6.42 11.87
C PHE A 164 -3.57 -7.81 12.34
N GLY A 165 -2.36 -7.94 12.86
CA GLY A 165 -1.90 -9.13 13.56
C GLY A 165 -1.31 -8.77 14.92
N GLU A 166 -1.37 -9.72 15.86
CA GLU A 166 -0.71 -9.59 17.17
C GLU A 166 0.82 -9.56 17.03
N ASP A 167 1.33 -10.20 15.98
CA ASP A 167 2.72 -10.16 15.57
C ASP A 167 2.86 -10.00 14.05
N ILE A 168 4.09 -9.74 13.63
CA ILE A 168 4.44 -9.49 12.23
C ILE A 168 4.22 -10.70 11.32
N SER A 169 4.40 -11.93 11.83
CA SER A 169 4.25 -13.13 11.00
C SER A 169 2.77 -13.40 10.72
N GLY A 170 1.92 -13.28 11.75
CA GLY A 170 0.47 -13.40 11.59
C GLY A 170 -0.11 -12.32 10.68
N MET A 171 0.33 -11.07 10.85
CA MET A 171 -0.09 -9.96 9.99
C MET A 171 0.26 -10.21 8.51
N ILE A 172 1.49 -10.69 8.22
CA ILE A 172 1.91 -10.97 6.84
C ILE A 172 1.13 -12.12 6.21
N GLU A 173 0.81 -13.18 6.95
CA GLU A 173 -0.01 -14.28 6.41
C GLU A 173 -1.44 -13.83 6.09
N GLU A 174 -2.04 -13.00 6.96
CA GLU A 174 -3.35 -12.40 6.68
C GLU A 174 -3.29 -11.45 5.48
N LEU A 175 -2.25 -10.63 5.37
CA LEU A 175 -2.03 -9.75 4.23
C LEU A 175 -1.94 -10.55 2.92
N LYS A 176 -1.22 -11.68 2.91
CA LYS A 176 -1.17 -12.58 1.74
C LYS A 176 -2.55 -13.14 1.40
N SER A 177 -3.34 -13.53 2.40
CA SER A 177 -4.71 -14.03 2.22
C SER A 177 -5.59 -12.97 1.55
N GLU A 178 -5.61 -11.76 2.09
CA GLU A 178 -6.38 -10.64 1.55
C GLU A 178 -5.91 -10.22 0.16
N THR A 179 -4.60 -10.24 -0.08
CA THR A 179 -4.04 -9.97 -1.42
C THR A 179 -4.50 -11.02 -2.44
N LYS A 180 -4.52 -12.31 -2.08
CA LYS A 180 -5.08 -13.34 -2.96
C LYS A 180 -6.56 -13.06 -3.25
N ASN A 181 -7.35 -12.63 -2.27
CA ASN A 181 -8.76 -12.31 -2.49
C ASN A 181 -8.95 -11.15 -3.49
N VAL A 182 -8.02 -10.20 -3.56
CA VAL A 182 -8.04 -9.12 -4.56
C VAL A 182 -7.89 -9.69 -5.98
N PHE A 183 -7.04 -10.70 -6.17
CA PHE A 183 -6.71 -11.24 -7.50
C PHE A 183 -7.42 -12.56 -7.84
N ALA A 184 -8.13 -13.18 -6.89
CA ALA A 184 -8.89 -14.42 -7.10
C ALA A 184 -10.22 -14.20 -7.82
N ILE A 185 -10.64 -12.94 -8.01
CA ILE A 185 -11.85 -12.57 -8.75
C ILE A 185 -11.43 -12.20 -10.17
N ASN A 186 -11.07 -13.20 -10.98
CA ASN A 186 -10.95 -13.12 -12.44
C ASN A 186 -11.44 -14.43 -13.05
#